data_AF-A0AAD6I1A8-F1
#
_entry.id   AF-A0AAD6I1A8-F1
#
_cell.length_a   1.000
_cell.length_b   1.000
_cell.length_c   1.000
_cell.angle_alpha   90.00
_cell.angle_beta   90.00
_cell.angle_gamma   90.00
#
_symmetry.space_group_name_H-M   'P 1'
#
loop_
_entity.id
_entity.type
_entity.pdbx_description
1 polymer ?
#
loop_
_entity_poly.entity_id
_entity_poly.type
_entity_poly.pdbx_seq_one_letter_code
_entity_poly.pdbx_strand_id
1 'polypeptide(L)'
;MTVIANGLVPIQPYKTNVLNIAMGQRYNVIGKVDQVSVAKNFRLQCLLGKREPNQRHGNDILRWLASTPSTTGYSFTDSCVDEDMSNLTPIVSETVFSPFYNKSEAVSLGKNGGSLYRWKLNSTSMHVNWTDSTLWGVYRGHRSWTNTSGVVELPHNNVWTYVVIEMSMSVPHPIHLHGHDVVVLAQESGTVTRPCCLKIDTWSSHSKQTTIGWHTEEGFAIQFVKRYNEIKPLIDYDNLHANCQTWDAFENRLNVEEDDSGI
;
A
#
# COMPACT_ATOMS: atom_id res chain seq x y z
N MET A 1 23.44 7.81 -5.67
CA MET A 1 22.61 7.14 -6.70
C MET A 1 21.69 8.15 -7.37
N THR A 2 21.21 7.86 -8.59
CA THR A 2 20.23 8.69 -9.30
C THR A 2 18.91 7.93 -9.38
N VAL A 3 17.85 8.45 -8.78
CA VAL A 3 16.51 7.84 -8.79
C VAL A 3 15.79 8.26 -10.07
N ILE A 4 15.10 7.33 -10.72
CA ILE A 4 14.45 7.55 -12.02
C ILE A 4 12.97 7.10 -12.06
N ALA A 5 12.50 6.36 -11.07
CA ALA A 5 11.09 5.99 -10.92
C ALA A 5 10.74 5.73 -9.45
N ASN A 6 9.47 5.96 -9.10
CA ASN A 6 8.84 5.58 -7.83
C ASN A 6 7.59 4.73 -8.13
N GLY A 7 7.48 3.56 -7.51
CA GLY A 7 6.45 2.58 -7.84
C GLY A 7 6.63 2.06 -9.26
N LEU A 8 5.62 2.26 -10.12
CA LEU A 8 5.69 1.99 -11.57
C LEU A 8 5.68 3.29 -12.39
N VAL A 9 5.92 4.44 -11.75
CA VAL A 9 5.82 5.77 -12.37
C VAL A 9 7.24 6.35 -12.57
N PRO A 10 7.67 6.57 -13.83
CA PRO A 10 8.90 7.30 -14.12
C PRO A 10 8.84 8.74 -13.61
N ILE A 11 9.92 9.21 -12.99
CA ILE A 11 10.04 10.56 -12.42
C ILE A 11 11.21 11.33 -13.04
N GLN A 12 11.19 12.65 -12.88
CA GLN A 12 12.35 13.49 -13.17
C GLN A 12 13.54 13.00 -12.33
N PRO A 13 14.69 12.67 -12.96
CA PRO A 13 15.79 12.10 -12.22
C PRO A 13 16.35 13.03 -11.15
N TYR A 14 16.52 12.53 -9.92
CA TYR A 14 17.19 13.26 -8.85
C TYR A 14 18.29 12.41 -8.22
N LYS A 15 19.28 13.05 -7.60
CA LYS A 15 20.40 12.37 -6.95
C LYS A 15 20.20 12.36 -5.45
N THR A 16 20.43 11.20 -4.83
CA THR A 16 20.50 11.05 -3.38
C THR A 16 21.58 10.04 -2.98
N ASN A 17 22.05 10.12 -1.75
CA ASN A 17 22.98 9.15 -1.15
C ASN A 17 22.27 8.09 -0.31
N VAL A 18 21.08 8.42 0.21
CA VAL A 18 20.25 7.58 1.07
C VAL A 18 18.83 7.65 0.52
N LEU A 19 18.15 6.50 0.46
CA LEU A 19 16.80 6.41 -0.08
C LEU A 19 15.91 5.79 0.97
N ASN A 20 14.87 6.51 1.38
CA ASN A 20 13.82 5.97 2.22
C ASN A 20 12.88 5.12 1.37
N ILE A 21 12.60 3.91 1.83
CA ILE A 21 11.71 2.97 1.14
C ILE A 21 10.79 2.32 2.15
N ALA A 22 9.50 2.57 2.01
CA ALA A 22 8.49 1.94 2.84
C ALA A 22 8.15 0.53 2.32
N MET A 23 7.47 -0.27 3.14
CA MET A 23 6.96 -1.58 2.71
C MET A 23 6.10 -1.43 1.45
N GLY A 24 6.29 -2.31 0.48
CA GLY A 24 5.58 -2.29 -0.81
C GLY A 24 6.03 -1.21 -1.81
N GLN A 25 6.86 -0.24 -1.42
CA GLN A 25 7.42 0.73 -2.37
C GLN A 25 8.55 0.14 -3.21
N ARG A 26 8.77 0.75 -4.37
CA ARG A 26 9.88 0.42 -5.27
C ARG A 26 10.46 1.70 -5.82
N TYR A 27 11.77 1.72 -6.02
CA TYR A 27 12.46 2.78 -6.72
C TYR A 27 13.41 2.17 -7.73
N ASN A 28 13.45 2.74 -8.93
CA ASN A 28 14.50 2.44 -9.89
C ASN A 28 15.62 3.45 -9.72
N VAL A 29 16.85 2.96 -9.56
CA VAL A 29 18.02 3.80 -9.37
C VAL A 29 19.14 3.43 -10.35
N ILE A 30 19.85 4.44 -10.83
CA ILE A 30 21.07 4.32 -11.61
C ILE A 30 22.25 4.66 -10.69
N GLY A 31 23.11 3.67 -10.48
CA GLY A 31 24.42 3.85 -9.85
C GLY A 31 25.51 3.97 -10.91
N LYS A 32 26.45 4.90 -10.72
CA LYS A 32 27.68 4.96 -11.52
C LYS A 32 28.80 4.26 -10.76
N VAL A 33 29.49 3.34 -11.42
CA VAL A 33 30.62 2.60 -10.84
C VAL A 33 31.91 3.32 -11.19
N ASP A 34 32.24 4.40 -10.46
CA ASP A 34 33.40 5.25 -10.74
C ASP A 34 34.29 5.52 -9.52
N GLN A 35 34.11 4.77 -8.43
CA GLN A 35 34.79 4.98 -7.15
C GLN A 35 35.98 4.02 -6.90
N VAL A 36 36.60 3.48 -7.95
CA VAL A 36 37.69 2.49 -7.83
C VAL A 36 38.93 3.03 -7.08
N SER A 37 39.15 4.34 -7.10
CA SER A 37 40.23 5.00 -6.32
C SER A 37 39.94 5.09 -4.82
N VAL A 38 38.69 4.91 -4.40
CA VAL A 38 38.26 4.98 -2.99
C VAL A 38 38.38 3.61 -2.33
N ALA A 39 37.81 2.58 -2.96
CA ALA A 39 37.84 1.21 -2.45
C ALA A 39 37.60 0.18 -3.56
N LYS A 40 37.99 -1.07 -3.30
CA LYS A 40 37.73 -2.22 -4.19
C LYS A 40 36.36 -2.87 -3.94
N ASN A 41 35.79 -2.68 -2.75
CA ASN A 41 34.50 -3.22 -2.33
C ASN A 41 33.74 -2.15 -1.56
N PHE A 42 32.42 -2.06 -1.77
CA PHE A 42 31.55 -1.08 -1.13
C PHE A 42 30.45 -1.78 -0.35
N ARG A 43 30.05 -1.18 0.77
CA ARG A 43 28.90 -1.67 1.55
C ARG A 43 27.60 -1.09 0.99
N LEU A 44 26.60 -1.95 0.78
CA LEU A 44 25.23 -1.52 0.57
C LEU A 44 24.51 -1.63 1.91
N GLN A 45 24.08 -0.50 2.46
CA GLN A 45 23.52 -0.51 3.81
C GLN A 45 21.99 -0.47 3.74
N CYS A 46 21.35 -1.50 4.30
CA CYS A 46 19.92 -1.50 4.55
C CYS A 46 19.70 -1.33 6.06
N LEU A 47 18.98 -0.28 6.43
CA LEU A 47 18.74 0.06 7.82
C LEU A 47 17.24 0.02 8.07
N LEU A 48 16.86 -0.75 9.09
CA LEU A 48 15.49 -0.79 9.58
C LEU A 48 15.35 0.37 10.58
N GLY A 49 14.29 1.16 10.50
CA GLY A 49 14.08 2.28 11.44
C GLY A 49 13.83 1.77 12.86
N LYS A 50 14.39 2.41 13.89
CA LYS A 50 14.62 1.90 15.28
C LYS A 50 13.47 1.31 16.11
N ARG A 51 12.28 1.04 15.56
CA ARG A 51 11.13 0.56 16.34
C ARG A 51 11.20 -0.89 16.84
N GLU A 52 12.22 -1.65 16.45
CA GLU A 52 12.37 -3.04 16.90
C GLU A 52 13.50 -3.18 17.94
N PRO A 53 13.26 -3.79 19.12
CA PRO A 53 14.24 -3.85 20.22
C PRO A 53 15.46 -4.75 19.96
N ASN A 54 15.52 -5.46 18.82
CA ASN A 54 16.58 -6.40 18.46
C ASN A 54 17.16 -6.18 17.04
N GLN A 55 17.28 -4.93 16.60
CA GLN A 55 17.75 -4.65 15.24
C GLN A 55 19.20 -5.07 15.01
N ARG A 56 19.36 -6.16 14.24
CA ARG A 56 20.57 -6.40 13.46
C ARG A 56 20.44 -5.57 12.18
N HIS A 57 21.26 -4.55 12.02
CA HIS A 57 21.38 -3.84 10.75
C HIS A 57 21.74 -4.86 9.64
N GLY A 58 20.85 -5.00 8.66
CA GLY A 58 21.07 -5.84 7.48
C GLY A 58 22.17 -5.24 6.63
N ASN A 59 23.32 -5.90 6.59
CA ASN A 59 24.44 -5.44 5.76
C ASN A 59 24.51 -6.32 4.52
N ASP A 60 23.95 -5.82 3.42
CA ASP A 60 24.21 -6.43 2.12
C ASP A 60 25.52 -5.89 1.54
N ILE A 61 26.26 -6.76 0.86
CA ILE A 61 27.60 -6.44 0.38
C ILE A 61 27.58 -6.41 -1.13
N LEU A 62 27.75 -5.22 -1.72
CA LEU A 62 28.08 -5.08 -3.13
C LEU A 62 29.56 -5.43 -3.31
N ARG A 63 29.81 -6.70 -3.64
CA ARG A 63 31.17 -7.26 -3.83
C ARG A 63 31.59 -7.17 -5.29
N TRP A 64 32.78 -6.63 -5.52
CA TRP A 64 33.53 -6.84 -6.76
C TRP A 64 34.66 -7.87 -6.56
N LEU A 65 35.11 -8.08 -5.32
CA LEU A 65 36.06 -9.12 -4.90
C LEU A 65 35.71 -9.68 -3.50
N ALA A 66 36.23 -10.85 -3.14
CA ALA A 66 35.82 -11.66 -1.99
C ALA A 66 36.08 -11.08 -0.56
N SER A 67 36.67 -9.90 -0.40
CA SER A 67 36.94 -9.30 0.92
C SER A 67 35.80 -8.41 1.43
N THR A 68 35.66 -8.31 2.77
CA THR A 68 34.67 -7.44 3.43
C THR A 68 35.01 -5.96 3.20
N PRO A 69 34.04 -5.10 2.82
CA PRO A 69 34.30 -3.67 2.60
C PRO A 69 34.62 -2.94 3.90
N SER A 70 35.54 -1.97 3.84
CA SER A 70 35.92 -1.08 4.94
C SER A 70 35.33 0.33 4.82
N THR A 71 34.47 0.57 3.83
CA THR A 71 33.85 1.88 3.57
C THR A 71 32.84 2.24 4.63
N THR A 72 32.84 3.51 5.06
CA THR A 72 31.83 4.07 5.96
C THR A 72 30.57 4.46 5.19
N GLY A 73 29.39 4.15 5.73
CA GLY A 73 28.10 4.58 5.16
C GLY A 73 27.89 6.09 5.29
N TYR A 74 27.00 6.64 4.47
CA TYR A 74 26.56 8.03 4.60
C TYR A 74 25.77 8.25 5.89
N SER A 75 25.84 9.47 6.43
CA SER A 75 24.94 9.89 7.50
C SER A 75 23.50 9.95 6.99
N PHE A 76 22.56 9.54 7.83
CA PHE A 76 21.13 9.57 7.54
C PHE A 76 20.35 9.93 8.80
N THR A 77 19.12 10.40 8.60
CA THR A 77 18.16 10.60 9.69
C THR A 77 17.24 9.38 9.74
N ASP A 78 17.15 8.77 10.92
CA ASP A 78 16.24 7.64 11.14
C ASP A 78 14.81 8.16 11.29
N SER A 79 14.03 8.02 10.22
CA SER A 79 12.63 8.45 10.17
C SER A 79 11.82 7.55 9.24
N CYS A 80 10.57 7.27 9.62
CA CYS A 80 9.63 6.52 8.79
C CYS A 80 8.81 7.48 7.92
N VAL A 81 9.46 8.07 6.93
CA VAL A 81 8.88 9.01 5.95
C VAL A 81 9.27 8.60 4.55
N ASP A 82 8.49 9.02 3.56
CA ASP A 82 8.86 8.85 2.16
C ASP A 82 9.99 9.82 1.76
N GLU A 83 10.48 9.69 0.53
CA GLU A 83 11.35 10.70 -0.07
C GLU A 83 10.60 12.03 -0.21
N ASP A 84 11.34 13.15 -0.19
CA ASP A 84 10.76 14.47 -0.33
C ASP A 84 9.90 14.56 -1.61
N MET A 85 8.62 14.90 -1.44
CA MET A 85 7.64 14.99 -2.52
C MET A 85 8.09 15.90 -3.68
N SER A 86 8.91 16.92 -3.41
CA SER A 86 9.46 17.80 -4.46
C SER A 86 10.43 17.07 -5.41
N ASN A 87 11.07 15.99 -4.95
CA ASN A 87 11.93 15.14 -5.78
C ASN A 87 11.13 14.10 -6.59
N LEU A 88 9.88 13.84 -6.22
CA LEU A 88 9.04 12.80 -6.79
C LEU A 88 8.12 13.35 -7.90
N THR A 89 8.68 14.12 -8.83
CA THR A 89 7.92 14.73 -9.93
C THR A 89 7.78 13.75 -11.10
N PRO A 90 6.57 13.27 -11.46
CA PRO A 90 6.38 12.36 -12.59
C PRO A 90 6.82 12.98 -13.92
N ILE A 91 7.38 12.17 -14.83
CA ILE A 91 7.66 12.63 -16.21
C ILE A 91 6.36 12.97 -16.94
N VAL A 92 5.33 12.13 -16.77
CA VAL A 92 3.98 12.39 -17.27
C VAL A 92 3.19 13.06 -16.16
N SER A 93 2.97 14.38 -16.27
CA SER A 93 2.21 15.15 -15.29
C SER A 93 0.72 14.85 -15.38
N GLU A 94 0.05 14.78 -14.23
CA GLU A 94 -1.40 14.67 -14.14
C GLU A 94 -1.99 15.95 -13.49
N THR A 95 -3.11 16.43 -14.03
CA THR A 95 -3.81 17.59 -13.45
C THR A 95 -5.01 17.12 -12.63
N VAL A 96 -5.02 17.48 -11.36
CA VAL A 96 -6.14 17.17 -10.44
C VAL A 96 -7.23 18.23 -10.53
N PHE A 97 -8.50 17.82 -10.39
CA PHE A 97 -9.67 18.69 -10.35
C PHE A 97 -10.66 18.22 -9.28
N SER A 98 -11.70 19.01 -9.03
CA SER A 98 -12.68 18.75 -7.96
C SER A 98 -13.19 17.31 -7.96
N PRO A 99 -13.16 16.63 -6.81
CA PRO A 99 -13.53 15.23 -6.74
C PRO A 99 -15.04 15.02 -6.61
N PHE A 100 -15.50 13.84 -7.00
CA PHE A 100 -16.83 13.34 -6.66
C PHE A 100 -16.90 12.85 -5.21
N TYR A 101 -15.90 12.05 -4.81
CA TYR A 101 -15.79 11.53 -3.44
C TYR A 101 -14.74 12.34 -2.69
N ASN A 102 -15.08 12.89 -1.53
CA ASN A 102 -14.13 13.60 -0.68
C ASN A 102 -14.48 13.34 0.77
N LYS A 103 -13.92 12.27 1.34
CA LYS A 103 -14.22 11.83 2.70
C LYS A 103 -12.94 11.57 3.47
N SER A 104 -13.06 11.80 4.76
CA SER A 104 -12.03 11.41 5.72
C SER A 104 -12.29 10.00 6.22
N GLU A 105 -11.24 9.19 6.16
CA GLU A 105 -11.14 7.84 6.69
C GLU A 105 -10.28 7.89 7.94
N ALA A 106 -10.89 8.30 9.05
CA ALA A 106 -10.19 8.42 10.33
C ALA A 106 -9.69 7.04 10.79
N VAL A 107 -8.39 6.96 11.04
CA VAL A 107 -7.72 5.77 11.53
C VAL A 107 -7.87 5.70 13.04
N SER A 108 -8.32 4.56 13.54
CA SER A 108 -8.33 4.27 14.97
C SER A 108 -7.93 2.84 15.25
N LEU A 109 -7.41 2.60 16.46
CA LEU A 109 -7.09 1.27 16.96
C LEU A 109 -8.08 0.91 18.08
N GLY A 110 -8.75 -0.22 17.92
CA GLY A 110 -9.66 -0.77 18.92
C GLY A 110 -9.29 -2.19 19.31
N LYS A 111 -10.11 -2.79 20.17
CA LYS A 111 -10.07 -4.23 20.45
C LYS A 111 -11.42 -4.87 20.15
N ASN A 112 -11.42 -6.12 19.71
CA ASN A 112 -12.63 -6.92 19.58
C ASN A 112 -13.03 -7.58 20.93
N GLY A 113 -14.09 -8.39 20.95
CA GLY A 113 -14.56 -9.08 22.16
C GLY A 113 -13.54 -10.04 22.78
N GLY A 114 -12.61 -10.55 21.98
CA GLY A 114 -11.48 -11.39 22.42
C GLY A 114 -10.26 -10.61 22.91
N SER A 115 -10.36 -9.28 23.04
CA SER A 115 -9.24 -8.39 23.39
C SER A 115 -8.09 -8.34 22.38
N LEU A 116 -8.32 -8.79 21.14
CA LEU A 116 -7.38 -8.67 20.03
C LEU A 116 -7.48 -7.29 19.41
N TYR A 117 -6.34 -6.72 19.03
CA TYR A 117 -6.28 -5.42 18.37
C TYR A 117 -6.93 -5.48 16.98
N ARG A 118 -7.64 -4.41 16.63
CA ARG A 118 -8.27 -4.25 15.32
C ARG A 118 -8.13 -2.80 14.86
N TRP A 119 -7.51 -2.61 13.70
CA TRP A 119 -7.43 -1.30 13.05
C TRP A 119 -8.74 -0.98 12.37
N LYS A 120 -9.06 0.31 12.32
CA LYS A 120 -10.31 0.79 11.73
C LYS A 120 -10.06 1.99 10.86
N LEU A 121 -10.73 2.03 9.72
CA LEU A 121 -10.92 3.20 8.89
C LEU A 121 -12.39 3.62 9.01
N ASN A 122 -12.62 4.85 9.48
CA ASN A 122 -13.96 5.39 9.68
C ASN A 122 -14.89 4.45 10.48
N SER A 123 -14.39 3.96 11.63
CA SER A 123 -15.06 2.99 12.52
C SER A 123 -15.23 1.56 11.99
N THR A 124 -14.80 1.28 10.77
CA THR A 124 -14.86 -0.05 10.15
C THR A 124 -13.52 -0.75 10.23
N SER A 125 -13.50 -1.94 10.83
CA SER A 125 -12.42 -2.92 10.70
C SER A 125 -12.82 -3.85 9.56
N MET A 126 -12.01 -3.94 8.52
CA MET A 126 -12.34 -4.81 7.39
C MET A 126 -12.24 -6.28 7.80
N HIS A 127 -13.18 -7.08 7.29
CA HIS A 127 -13.23 -8.53 7.38
C HIS A 127 -13.96 -9.02 6.13
N VAL A 128 -13.26 -9.75 5.26
CA VAL A 128 -13.84 -10.36 4.06
C VAL A 128 -14.39 -11.75 4.39
N ASN A 129 -14.92 -12.45 3.41
CA ASN A 129 -15.29 -13.86 3.54
C ASN A 129 -14.66 -14.58 2.35
N TRP A 130 -13.73 -15.50 2.60
CA TRP A 130 -13.04 -16.23 1.54
C TRP A 130 -13.98 -17.04 0.63
N THR A 131 -15.09 -17.54 1.18
CA THR A 131 -16.13 -18.28 0.42
C THR A 131 -17.13 -17.37 -0.29
N ASP A 132 -17.17 -16.08 0.07
CA ASP A 132 -18.08 -15.10 -0.53
C ASP A 132 -17.37 -13.77 -0.83
N SER A 133 -16.48 -13.82 -1.83
CA SER A 133 -15.77 -12.64 -2.29
C SER A 133 -16.72 -11.56 -2.82
N THR A 134 -16.30 -10.28 -2.70
CA THR A 134 -17.04 -9.15 -3.27
C THR A 134 -17.35 -9.34 -4.75
N LEU A 135 -16.39 -9.88 -5.53
CA LEU A 135 -16.55 -10.13 -6.95
C LEU A 135 -17.65 -11.17 -7.23
N TRP A 136 -17.71 -12.22 -6.41
CA TRP A 136 -18.78 -13.22 -6.46
C TRP A 136 -20.14 -12.63 -6.10
N GLY A 137 -20.20 -11.77 -5.08
CA GLY A 137 -21.38 -10.98 -4.76
C GLY A 137 -21.87 -10.11 -5.92
N VAL A 138 -20.96 -9.39 -6.59
CA VAL A 138 -21.28 -8.59 -7.79
C VAL A 138 -21.86 -9.47 -8.90
N TYR A 139 -21.24 -10.62 -9.19
CA TYR A 139 -21.72 -11.53 -10.23
C TYR A 139 -23.16 -11.99 -9.97
N ARG A 140 -23.47 -12.32 -8.70
CA ARG A 140 -24.81 -12.71 -8.21
C ARG A 140 -25.80 -11.55 -8.09
N GLY A 141 -25.38 -10.32 -8.37
CA GLY A 141 -26.23 -9.13 -8.34
C GLY A 141 -26.44 -8.53 -6.95
N HIS A 142 -25.59 -8.84 -5.97
CA HIS A 142 -25.65 -8.25 -4.64
C HIS A 142 -25.31 -6.76 -4.69
N ARG A 143 -26.15 -5.94 -4.06
CA ARG A 143 -25.98 -4.47 -3.99
C ARG A 143 -25.86 -3.94 -2.56
N SER A 144 -25.92 -4.83 -1.58
CA SER A 144 -25.86 -4.50 -0.16
C SER A 144 -24.66 -5.20 0.44
N TRP A 145 -23.83 -4.43 1.14
CA TRP A 145 -22.57 -4.90 1.71
C TRP A 145 -22.63 -4.83 3.22
N THR A 146 -22.00 -5.78 3.91
CA THR A 146 -21.83 -5.69 5.37
C THR A 146 -20.92 -4.51 5.69
N ASN A 147 -21.08 -3.89 6.86
CA ASN A 147 -20.16 -2.83 7.26
C ASN A 147 -18.71 -3.33 7.30
N THR A 148 -18.49 -4.57 7.73
CA THR A 148 -17.16 -5.20 7.80
C THR A 148 -16.53 -5.44 6.44
N SER A 149 -17.28 -5.48 5.34
CA SER A 149 -16.69 -5.57 4.00
C SER A 149 -15.85 -4.34 3.63
N GLY A 150 -16.03 -3.20 4.32
CA GLY A 150 -15.27 -1.98 4.05
C GLY A 150 -15.53 -1.39 2.66
N VAL A 151 -16.69 -1.68 2.05
CA VAL A 151 -17.01 -1.23 0.69
C VAL A 151 -17.33 0.27 0.64
N VAL A 152 -16.60 0.98 -0.21
CA VAL A 152 -16.91 2.34 -0.67
C VAL A 152 -17.29 2.28 -2.15
N GLU A 153 -18.52 2.68 -2.47
CA GLU A 153 -19.02 2.64 -3.84
C GLU A 153 -18.63 3.89 -4.63
N LEU A 154 -18.07 3.68 -5.82
CA LEU A 154 -17.65 4.75 -6.74
C LEU A 154 -18.36 4.58 -8.09
N PRO A 155 -19.57 5.14 -8.27
CA PRO A 155 -20.42 4.82 -9.41
C PRO A 155 -20.02 5.54 -10.70
N HIS A 156 -19.29 6.65 -10.62
CA HIS A 156 -19.03 7.52 -11.76
C HIS A 156 -17.71 7.21 -12.46
N ASN A 157 -17.69 7.41 -13.77
CA ASN A 157 -16.50 7.28 -14.61
C ASN A 157 -15.75 8.62 -14.72
N ASN A 158 -14.43 8.58 -14.87
CA ASN A 158 -13.56 9.73 -15.16
C ASN A 158 -13.71 10.90 -14.16
N VAL A 159 -13.90 10.59 -12.88
CA VAL A 159 -13.95 11.59 -11.80
C VAL A 159 -12.90 11.28 -10.74
N TRP A 160 -12.38 12.32 -10.09
CA TRP A 160 -11.45 12.15 -8.98
C TRP A 160 -12.16 11.69 -7.70
N THR A 161 -11.44 10.91 -6.92
CA THR A 161 -11.82 10.45 -5.59
C THR A 161 -10.73 10.84 -4.60
N TYR A 162 -11.06 11.74 -3.69
CA TYR A 162 -10.18 12.22 -2.64
C TYR A 162 -10.46 11.43 -1.36
N VAL A 163 -9.43 10.83 -0.80
CA VAL A 163 -9.53 10.02 0.41
C VAL A 163 -8.55 10.59 1.40
N VAL A 164 -9.04 11.17 2.48
CA VAL A 164 -8.17 11.68 3.54
C VAL A 164 -7.94 10.56 4.53
N ILE A 165 -6.70 10.21 4.79
CA ILE A 165 -6.37 9.25 5.86
C ILE A 165 -5.78 10.09 6.99
N GLU A 166 -6.52 10.19 8.07
CA GLU A 166 -6.10 10.98 9.24
C GLU A 166 -5.96 10.08 10.45
N MET A 167 -4.96 10.37 11.29
CA MET A 167 -4.74 9.62 12.51
C MET A 167 -4.21 10.52 13.60
N SER A 168 -4.64 10.28 14.84
CA SER A 168 -4.12 10.98 16.02
C SER A 168 -2.89 10.28 16.63
N MET A 169 -2.67 9.01 16.28
CA MET A 169 -1.54 8.22 16.77
C MET A 169 -0.27 8.54 15.96
N SER A 170 0.90 8.45 16.59
CA SER A 170 2.19 8.66 15.90
C SER A 170 2.80 7.33 15.46
N VAL A 171 2.11 6.63 14.56
CA VAL A 171 2.55 5.36 13.96
C VAL A 171 2.40 5.48 12.44
N PRO A 172 3.50 5.66 11.68
CA PRO A 172 3.40 5.78 10.23
C PRO A 172 2.94 4.46 9.59
N HIS A 173 2.07 4.56 8.59
CA HIS A 173 1.56 3.42 7.83
C HIS A 173 1.79 3.63 6.34
N PRO A 174 2.51 2.73 5.65
CA PRO A 174 2.56 2.74 4.19
C PRO A 174 1.19 2.33 3.64
N ILE A 175 0.55 3.22 2.89
CA ILE A 175 -0.75 2.96 2.29
C ILE A 175 -0.58 2.51 0.84
N HIS A 176 -1.22 1.40 0.50
CA HIS A 176 -1.26 0.84 -0.83
C HIS A 176 -2.68 0.84 -1.38
N LEU A 177 -2.80 1.09 -2.69
CA LEU A 177 -4.04 1.00 -3.45
C LEU A 177 -3.86 0.03 -4.61
N HIS A 178 -4.77 -0.92 -4.73
CA HIS A 178 -4.82 -1.83 -5.85
C HIS A 178 -5.36 -1.14 -7.11
N GLY A 179 -4.84 -1.55 -8.27
CA GLY A 179 -5.38 -1.18 -9.59
C GLY A 179 -5.20 0.27 -10.07
N HIS A 180 -4.50 1.10 -9.29
CA HIS A 180 -4.26 2.50 -9.62
C HIS A 180 -2.91 2.99 -9.09
N ASP A 181 -2.31 3.92 -9.82
CA ASP A 181 -1.34 4.85 -9.25
C ASP A 181 -2.07 5.98 -8.52
N VAL A 182 -1.41 6.57 -7.53
CA VAL A 182 -2.01 7.55 -6.60
C VAL A 182 -1.35 8.91 -6.76
N VAL A 183 -2.12 9.99 -6.59
CA VAL A 183 -1.58 11.36 -6.57
C VAL A 183 -1.57 11.87 -5.12
N VAL A 184 -0.39 11.87 -4.52
CA VAL A 184 -0.21 12.40 -3.17
C VAL A 184 -0.25 13.93 -3.22
N LEU A 185 -1.37 14.54 -2.83
CA LEU A 185 -1.51 16.01 -2.76
C LEU A 185 -0.99 16.60 -1.46
N ALA A 186 -1.00 15.83 -0.39
CA ALA A 186 -0.53 16.23 0.92
C ALA A 186 -0.09 15.00 1.72
N GLN A 187 0.99 15.16 2.46
CA GLN A 187 1.51 14.20 3.43
C GLN A 187 2.15 15.02 4.55
N GLU A 188 1.45 15.14 5.67
CA GLU A 188 1.80 16.10 6.72
C GLU A 188 1.68 15.46 8.10
N SER A 189 2.41 16.02 9.07
CA SER A 189 2.23 15.72 10.49
C SER A 189 1.40 16.83 11.14
N GLY A 190 0.40 16.47 11.95
CA GLY A 190 -0.52 17.41 12.59
C GLY A 190 -1.93 17.36 12.00
N THR A 191 -2.80 18.31 12.38
CA THR A 191 -4.18 18.38 11.86
C THR A 191 -4.15 18.68 10.36
N VAL A 192 -4.58 17.69 9.57
CA VAL A 192 -4.60 17.78 8.10
C VAL A 192 -5.57 18.87 7.65
N THR A 193 -5.08 19.84 6.88
CA THR A 193 -5.93 20.85 6.23
C THR A 193 -6.17 20.55 4.74
N ARG A 194 -5.52 19.52 4.17
CA ARG A 194 -5.60 19.18 2.73
C ARG A 194 -5.61 17.66 2.47
N PRO A 195 -6.57 17.13 1.69
CA PRO A 195 -6.76 15.69 1.43
C PRO A 195 -5.69 15.08 0.51
N CYS A 196 -5.42 13.77 0.59
CA CYS A 196 -4.69 13.03 -0.46
C CYS A 196 -5.67 12.47 -1.53
N CYS A 197 -5.22 12.29 -2.78
CA CYS A 197 -6.12 12.21 -3.94
C CYS A 197 -5.82 11.05 -4.89
N LEU A 198 -6.86 10.57 -5.55
CA LEU A 198 -6.79 9.41 -6.41
C LEU A 198 -7.61 9.62 -7.66
N LYS A 199 -7.00 9.40 -8.81
CA LYS A 199 -7.74 9.24 -10.05
C LYS A 199 -8.06 7.79 -10.19
N ILE A 200 -9.34 7.49 -10.27
CA ILE A 200 -9.78 6.12 -10.40
C ILE A 200 -10.31 6.00 -11.83
N ASP A 201 -9.45 5.54 -12.75
CA ASP A 201 -9.76 5.41 -14.20
C ASP A 201 -9.97 3.96 -14.66
N THR A 202 -9.66 2.93 -13.85
CA THR A 202 -9.87 1.50 -14.17
C THR A 202 -11.12 0.90 -13.50
N TRP A 203 -11.67 -0.22 -13.99
CA TRP A 203 -12.97 -0.79 -13.56
C TRP A 203 -12.74 -2.10 -12.80
N SER A 204 -12.86 -2.10 -11.47
CA SER A 204 -12.85 -3.32 -10.65
C SER A 204 -13.13 -3.03 -9.16
N SER A 205 -13.19 -4.09 -8.33
CA SER A 205 -13.06 -4.00 -6.87
C SER A 205 -11.59 -3.92 -6.48
N HIS A 206 -11.16 -2.80 -5.87
CA HIS A 206 -9.77 -2.59 -5.47
C HIS A 206 -9.67 -2.35 -3.96
N SER A 207 -8.82 -3.09 -3.26
CA SER A 207 -8.51 -2.82 -1.86
C SER A 207 -7.56 -1.63 -1.72
N LYS A 208 -7.76 -0.85 -0.65
CA LYS A 208 -6.73 -0.02 -0.04
C LYS A 208 -6.40 -0.59 1.31
N GLN A 209 -5.12 -0.79 1.56
CA GLN A 209 -4.63 -1.38 2.79
C GLN A 209 -3.30 -0.77 3.16
N THR A 210 -2.95 -0.87 4.44
CA THR A 210 -1.55 -0.77 4.82
C THR A 210 -0.76 -1.94 4.21
N THR A 211 0.54 -1.78 4.01
CA THR A 211 1.40 -2.91 3.59
C THR A 211 2.15 -3.53 4.76
N ILE A 212 1.81 -3.15 6.00
CA ILE A 212 2.23 -3.86 7.21
C ILE A 212 1.29 -5.06 7.36
N GLY A 213 1.78 -6.27 7.07
CA GLY A 213 0.97 -7.50 7.06
C GLY A 213 0.05 -7.63 8.26
N TRP A 214 0.61 -7.56 9.47
CA TRP A 214 -0.15 -7.64 10.73
C TRP A 214 -1.29 -6.62 10.84
N HIS A 215 -1.07 -5.38 10.38
CA HIS A 215 -2.11 -4.35 10.48
C HIS A 215 -3.23 -4.60 9.45
N THR A 216 -2.88 -5.12 8.28
CA THR A 216 -3.84 -5.55 7.26
C THR A 216 -4.70 -6.69 7.79
N GLU A 217 -4.08 -7.73 8.34
CA GLU A 217 -4.74 -8.87 9.02
C GLU A 217 -5.64 -8.39 10.19
N GLU A 218 -5.23 -7.34 10.91
CA GLU A 218 -6.02 -6.70 11.96
C GLU A 218 -7.16 -5.79 11.43
N GLY A 219 -7.37 -5.71 10.11
CA GLY A 219 -8.50 -5.04 9.47
C GLY A 219 -8.25 -3.61 8.98
N PHE A 220 -6.98 -3.18 8.86
CA PHE A 220 -6.61 -1.85 8.33
C PHE A 220 -6.74 -1.81 6.81
N ALA A 221 -7.97 -1.91 6.32
CA ALA A 221 -8.29 -1.82 4.91
C ALA A 221 -9.71 -1.32 4.67
N ILE A 222 -9.94 -0.89 3.44
CA ILE A 222 -11.25 -0.69 2.83
C ILE A 222 -11.16 -1.14 1.37
N GLN A 223 -12.27 -1.33 0.70
CA GLN A 223 -12.29 -1.66 -0.73
C GLN A 223 -13.21 -0.72 -1.50
N PHE A 224 -12.82 -0.38 -2.71
CA PHE A 224 -13.60 0.45 -3.62
C PHE A 224 -14.30 -0.45 -4.63
N VAL A 225 -15.63 -0.44 -4.64
CA VAL A 225 -16.42 -1.06 -5.70
C VAL A 225 -16.72 0.01 -6.73
N LYS A 226 -15.97 0.00 -7.83
CA LYS A 226 -16.03 1.06 -8.83
C LYS A 226 -16.82 0.61 -10.07
N ARG A 227 -17.72 1.49 -10.53
CA ARG A 227 -18.57 1.26 -11.72
C ARG A 227 -19.23 -0.12 -11.66
N TYR A 228 -19.91 -0.43 -10.56
CA TYR A 228 -20.50 -1.75 -10.27
C TYR A 228 -21.13 -2.44 -11.49
N ASN A 229 -21.96 -1.71 -12.24
CA ASN A 229 -22.73 -2.26 -13.37
C ASN A 229 -21.84 -2.72 -14.55
N GLU A 230 -20.55 -2.38 -14.52
CA GLU A 230 -19.58 -2.69 -15.58
C GLU A 230 -18.58 -3.77 -15.16
N ILE A 231 -18.61 -4.19 -13.89
CA ILE A 231 -17.74 -5.25 -13.38
C ILE A 231 -18.18 -6.60 -13.95
N LYS A 232 -19.48 -6.92 -13.91
CA LYS A 232 -19.99 -8.26 -14.26
C LYS A 232 -19.54 -8.78 -15.64
N PRO A 233 -19.56 -7.98 -16.72
CA PRO A 233 -19.08 -8.43 -18.03
C PRO A 233 -17.58 -8.71 -18.11
N LEU A 234 -16.78 -8.23 -17.15
CA LEU A 234 -15.33 -8.41 -17.09
C LEU A 234 -14.91 -9.63 -16.27
N ILE A 235 -15.86 -10.29 -15.59
CA ILE A 235 -15.58 -11.45 -14.75
C ILE A 235 -15.37 -12.67 -15.63
N ASP A 236 -14.20 -13.29 -15.51
CA ASP A 236 -13.98 -14.67 -15.96
C ASP A 236 -14.74 -15.61 -15.02
N TYR A 237 -15.99 -15.91 -15.41
CA TYR A 237 -16.89 -16.71 -14.57
C TYR A 237 -16.35 -18.11 -14.34
N ASP A 238 -15.86 -18.78 -15.39
CA ASP A 238 -15.42 -20.17 -15.29
C ASP A 238 -14.23 -20.28 -14.34
N ASN A 239 -13.27 -19.35 -14.43
CA ASN A 239 -12.13 -19.31 -13.51
C ASN A 239 -12.56 -18.97 -12.07
N LEU A 240 -13.36 -17.92 -11.89
CA LEU A 240 -13.83 -17.49 -10.56
C LEU A 240 -14.62 -18.61 -9.88
N HIS A 241 -15.57 -19.22 -10.61
CA HIS A 241 -16.43 -20.26 -10.08
C HIS A 241 -15.66 -21.53 -9.73
N ALA A 242 -14.75 -21.98 -10.61
CA ALA A 242 -13.92 -23.15 -10.35
C ALA A 242 -12.99 -22.96 -9.13
N ASN A 243 -12.45 -21.75 -8.96
CA ASN A 243 -11.64 -21.42 -7.79
C ASN A 243 -12.47 -21.42 -6.50
N CYS A 244 -13.67 -20.81 -6.50
CA CYS A 244 -14.58 -20.86 -5.36
C CYS A 244 -14.93 -22.30 -4.97
N GLN A 245 -15.30 -23.15 -5.94
CA GLN A 245 -15.61 -24.56 -5.66
C GLN A 245 -14.41 -25.32 -5.06
N THR A 246 -13.21 -25.06 -5.56
CA THR A 246 -11.98 -25.69 -5.07
C THR A 246 -11.66 -25.23 -3.64
N TRP A 247 -11.83 -23.93 -3.36
CA TRP A 247 -11.64 -23.37 -2.04
C TRP A 247 -12.66 -23.90 -1.04
N ASP A 248 -13.95 -23.88 -1.38
CA ASP A 248 -15.03 -24.40 -0.53
C ASP A 248 -14.77 -25.87 -0.15
N ALA A 249 -14.33 -26.70 -1.10
CA ALA A 249 -14.00 -28.10 -0.83
C ALA A 249 -12.77 -28.24 0.10
N PHE A 250 -11.77 -27.37 -0.06
CA PHE A 250 -10.56 -27.36 0.77
C PHE A 250 -10.86 -26.92 2.21
N GLU A 251 -11.55 -25.81 2.37
CA GLU A 251 -11.96 -25.24 3.65
C GLU A 251 -12.80 -26.23 4.45
N ASN A 252 -13.82 -26.82 3.82
CA ASN A 252 -14.67 -27.82 4.47
C ASN A 252 -13.91 -29.09 4.86
N ARG A 253 -12.97 -29.55 4.01
CA ARG A 253 -12.19 -30.77 4.28
C ARG A 253 -11.24 -30.60 5.45
N LEU A 254 -10.65 -29.41 5.61
CA LEU A 254 -9.65 -29.14 6.64
C LEU A 254 -10.20 -28.40 7.84
N ASN A 255 -11.48 -28.00 7.82
CA ASN A 255 -12.11 -27.16 8.85
C ASN A 255 -11.25 -25.91 9.11
N VAL A 256 -10.90 -25.20 8.04
CA VAL A 256 -10.11 -23.97 8.12
C VAL A 256 -10.97 -22.90 8.80
N GLU A 257 -10.38 -22.20 9.77
CA GLU A 257 -11.01 -21.07 10.45
C GLU A 257 -10.31 -19.78 10.01
N GLU A 258 -11.10 -18.77 9.64
CA GLU A 258 -10.63 -17.40 9.39
C GLU A 258 -10.57 -16.68 10.74
N ASP A 259 -9.37 -16.37 11.23
CA ASP A 259 -9.13 -15.77 12.55
C ASP A 259 -8.71 -14.28 12.49
N ASP A 260 -8.45 -13.76 11.30
CA ASP A 260 -8.00 -12.39 11.05
C ASP A 260 -9.02 -11.53 10.28
N SER A 261 -8.65 -10.87 9.20
CA SER A 261 -9.53 -10.04 8.36
C SER A 261 -9.75 -10.63 6.96
N GLY A 262 -9.00 -11.68 6.61
CA GLY A 262 -9.09 -12.37 5.33
C GLY A 262 -8.31 -11.75 4.17
N ILE A 263 -7.43 -10.78 4.41
CA ILE A 263 -6.69 -10.05 3.36
C ILE A 263 -5.19 -9.96 3.62
#